data_AF-A8BQH0-F1
#
_entry.id   AF-A8BQH0-F1
#
_cell.length_a   1.000
_cell.length_b   1.000
_cell.length_c   1.000
_cell.angle_alpha   90.00
_cell.angle_beta   90.00
_cell.angle_gamma   90.00
#
_symmetry.space_group_name_H-M   'P 1'
#
loop_
_entity.id
_entity.type
_entity.pdbx_description
1 polymer ?
#
loop_
_entity_poly.entity_id
_entity_poly.type
_entity_poly.pdbx_seq_one_letter_code
_entity_poly.pdbx_strand_id
1 'polypeptide(L)'
;MFFTFVWTTVTILSSETNTIDSSEPYRNGFGDTCRAGQVGSCVSNKCINIGRFANVCTECQGDKVPINGVCSDGSGRDQNPDTSMCVKVTKNGSSYCTGCNAKSASDNTFFLFYGGCYDTKDFPGSNICSTASNGVCSSCNPNSRFVFVNPNNQAPEKCILCSDNVGFSGNQGVAGCAVCLEGSWKHAPFQDAGVQCTVCFLKEYAPIDGSCKEFNPHICSDGYCTYCYKTHIYHNGGCYDRNQQYSASICSPENQFVLGDYTGCKECANENEVPREGGCKRTLNVDNCSKDAAKGMCLDCRKHNPGTTVFLYMGGCYNTTERMGQQVCSSASNGVCTTCAISGCTKCDLQSTVIQCNDCGSGYLSLDKSMCLQSCPAPSQRPAAGSPNKCECSDGYVFNQVSTTCDSVTNCPASVTGCSTCDNAGLCLTCVYPAYSIQPDRRSCSLGCPDNFIGVAGEMCRCKDGYILQGSTCIAMSNKAGLATGSVVAIVVVVLVLLVVAGVLCWFFLKKKKVIKNKPTHSLENLGLVSAVDTL
;
A
#
# COMPACT_ATOMS: atom_id res chain seq x y z
N MET A 1 -45.62 -12.31 42.16
CA MET A 1 -44.47 -11.46 41.81
C MET A 1 -44.72 -10.95 40.40
N PHE A 2 -45.03 -9.66 40.23
CA PHE A 2 -45.38 -9.09 38.93
C PHE A 2 -44.11 -8.65 38.19
N PHE A 3 -43.93 -9.09 36.95
CA PHE A 3 -42.88 -8.59 36.05
C PHE A 3 -43.48 -7.64 35.03
N THR A 4 -43.16 -6.35 35.16
CA THR A 4 -43.49 -5.31 34.18
C THR A 4 -42.46 -5.32 33.04
N PHE A 5 -42.87 -5.71 31.84
CA PHE A 5 -42.04 -5.58 30.65
C PHE A 5 -42.00 -4.11 30.19
N VAL A 6 -40.84 -3.49 30.26
CA VAL A 6 -40.58 -2.17 29.67
C VAL A 6 -40.20 -2.35 28.21
N TRP A 7 -40.96 -1.78 27.29
CA TRP A 7 -40.59 -1.69 25.88
C TRP A 7 -39.64 -0.51 25.66
N THR A 8 -38.35 -0.79 25.49
CA THR A 8 -37.38 0.19 24.97
C THR A 8 -37.44 0.21 23.43
N THR A 9 -38.03 1.26 22.86
CA THR A 9 -38.02 1.50 21.42
C THR A 9 -36.61 1.86 20.95
N VAL A 10 -35.89 0.90 20.36
CA VAL A 10 -34.62 1.18 19.68
C VAL A 10 -34.92 1.93 18.39
N THR A 11 -34.75 3.24 18.39
CA THR A 11 -34.68 4.04 17.17
C THR A 11 -33.40 3.67 16.43
N ILE A 12 -33.52 2.78 15.45
CA ILE A 12 -32.45 2.50 14.49
C ILE A 12 -32.25 3.79 13.68
N LEU A 13 -31.19 4.54 14.00
CA LEU A 13 -30.66 5.56 13.11
C LEU A 13 -30.18 4.84 11.85
N SER A 14 -30.93 4.98 10.77
CA SER A 14 -30.53 4.51 9.45
C SER A 14 -29.24 5.23 9.06
N SER A 15 -28.13 4.50 9.01
CA SER A 15 -26.93 4.98 8.35
C SER A 15 -27.29 5.27 6.89
N GLU A 16 -27.18 6.54 6.48
CA GLU A 16 -27.33 6.93 5.10
C GLU A 16 -26.16 6.34 4.31
N THR A 17 -26.37 5.15 3.73
CA THR A 17 -25.47 4.60 2.72
C THR A 17 -25.42 5.58 1.56
N ASN A 18 -24.30 6.28 1.37
CA ASN A 18 -24.08 7.20 0.26
C ASN A 18 -24.10 6.43 -1.07
N THR A 19 -25.31 6.21 -1.61
CA THR A 19 -25.50 5.81 -2.99
C THR A 19 -25.08 6.98 -3.86
N ILE A 20 -24.00 6.82 -4.64
CA ILE A 20 -23.60 7.80 -5.64
C ILE A 20 -24.78 8.00 -6.58
N ASP A 21 -25.36 9.21 -6.58
CA ASP A 21 -26.46 9.56 -7.47
C ASP A 21 -25.91 9.58 -8.90
N SER A 22 -26.37 8.65 -9.73
CA SER A 22 -25.90 8.52 -11.12
C SER A 22 -26.21 9.73 -12.00
N SER A 23 -27.03 10.68 -11.52
CA SER A 23 -27.25 11.97 -12.18
C SER A 23 -26.20 13.04 -11.85
N GLU A 24 -25.37 12.85 -10.81
CA GLU A 24 -24.37 13.82 -10.34
C GLU A 24 -22.94 13.23 -10.33
N PRO A 25 -22.38 12.76 -11.46
CA PRO A 25 -21.15 11.96 -11.51
C PRO A 25 -19.85 12.67 -11.09
N TYR A 26 -19.92 13.97 -10.78
CA TYR A 26 -18.81 14.77 -10.24
C TYR A 26 -19.00 15.10 -8.75
N ARG A 27 -19.93 14.43 -8.04
CA ARG A 27 -20.11 14.55 -6.58
C ARG A 27 -20.18 13.16 -5.96
N ASN A 28 -19.15 12.79 -5.19
CA ASN A 28 -19.09 11.54 -4.42
C ASN A 28 -19.49 11.70 -2.94
N GLY A 29 -19.69 12.95 -2.49
CA GLY A 29 -20.02 13.28 -1.09
C GLY A 29 -18.84 13.78 -0.26
N PHE A 30 -17.59 13.70 -0.77
CA PHE A 30 -16.39 14.18 -0.10
C PHE A 30 -16.48 15.67 0.28
N GLY A 31 -15.88 16.01 1.42
CA GLY A 31 -15.85 17.36 1.97
C GLY A 31 -15.30 17.37 3.40
N ASP A 32 -14.82 18.54 3.80
CA ASP A 32 -14.14 18.85 5.06
C ASP A 32 -14.68 20.18 5.62
N THR A 33 -14.34 20.47 6.88
CA THR A 33 -14.75 21.65 7.63
C THR A 33 -14.30 22.93 6.94
N CYS A 34 -15.26 23.80 6.62
CA CYS A 34 -14.98 25.10 6.00
C CYS A 34 -14.27 26.05 6.97
N ARG A 35 -13.14 26.63 6.53
CA ARG A 35 -12.37 27.58 7.34
C ARG A 35 -13.02 28.95 7.33
N ALA A 36 -13.31 29.46 8.53
CA ALA A 36 -13.96 30.76 8.71
C ALA A 36 -13.16 31.89 8.03
N GLY A 37 -13.85 32.70 7.23
CA GLY A 37 -13.29 33.87 6.55
C GLY A 37 -12.79 33.65 5.11
N GLN A 38 -12.55 32.42 4.65
CA GLN A 38 -12.07 32.18 3.27
C GLN A 38 -13.21 31.93 2.27
N VAL A 39 -14.31 31.29 2.72
CA VAL A 39 -15.40 30.80 1.85
C VAL A 39 -16.77 31.14 2.45
N GLY A 40 -17.07 32.44 2.51
CA GLY A 40 -18.33 32.96 3.02
C GLY A 40 -19.54 32.41 2.26
N SER A 41 -20.58 32.01 2.99
CA SER A 41 -21.77 31.32 2.46
C SER A 41 -21.53 29.90 1.90
N CYS A 42 -20.45 29.19 2.25
CA CYS A 42 -20.34 27.76 1.94
C CYS A 42 -21.20 26.87 2.86
N VAL A 43 -21.70 25.74 2.38
CA VAL A 43 -22.40 24.73 3.20
C VAL A 43 -21.42 24.01 4.14
N SER A 44 -21.87 23.64 5.33
CA SER A 44 -21.04 22.91 6.31
C SER A 44 -20.56 21.58 5.73
N ASN A 45 -19.29 21.25 5.95
CA ASN A 45 -18.62 20.06 5.39
C ASN A 45 -18.67 19.97 3.85
N LYS A 46 -18.79 21.11 3.15
CA LYS A 46 -18.71 21.23 1.68
C LYS A 46 -17.54 22.11 1.24
N CYS A 47 -16.45 22.04 1.99
CA CYS A 47 -15.17 22.57 1.57
C CYS A 47 -14.18 21.45 1.26
N ILE A 48 -13.29 21.66 0.30
CA ILE A 48 -12.20 20.73 -0.04
C ILE A 48 -10.87 21.45 0.04
N ASN A 49 -9.81 20.73 0.42
CA ASN A 49 -8.46 21.28 0.51
C ASN A 49 -7.66 20.90 -0.73
N ILE A 50 -7.27 21.89 -1.53
CA ILE A 50 -6.38 21.74 -2.68
C ILE A 50 -4.96 22.04 -2.20
N GLY A 51 -4.21 20.98 -1.94
CA GLY A 51 -2.94 21.05 -1.24
C GLY A 51 -3.12 21.57 0.19
N ARG A 52 -2.26 22.52 0.59
CA ARG A 52 -2.36 23.25 1.85
C ARG A 52 -2.83 24.70 1.71
N PHE A 53 -3.03 25.15 0.47
CA PHE A 53 -3.05 26.57 0.13
C PHE A 53 -4.46 27.08 -0.18
N ALA A 54 -5.35 26.22 -0.67
CA ALA A 54 -6.76 26.52 -0.94
C ALA A 54 -7.67 25.65 -0.07
N ASN A 55 -8.51 26.27 0.75
CA ASN A 55 -9.74 25.67 1.30
C ASN A 55 -10.89 26.29 0.51
N VAL A 56 -11.55 25.50 -0.34
CA VAL A 56 -12.49 25.98 -1.35
C VAL A 56 -13.85 25.31 -1.25
N CYS A 57 -14.90 26.04 -1.58
CA CYS A 57 -16.26 25.55 -1.49
C CYS A 57 -16.68 24.73 -2.72
N THR A 58 -17.44 23.65 -2.49
CA THR A 58 -18.09 22.82 -3.52
C THR A 58 -19.60 22.97 -3.57
N GLU A 59 -20.22 23.55 -2.54
CA GLU A 59 -21.67 23.69 -2.42
C GLU A 59 -22.04 24.91 -1.56
N CYS A 60 -22.78 25.85 -2.12
CA CYS A 60 -23.03 27.17 -1.54
C CYS A 60 -24.43 27.30 -0.95
N GLN A 61 -24.60 28.16 0.04
CA GLN A 61 -25.88 28.47 0.68
C GLN A 61 -26.72 29.39 -0.22
N GLY A 62 -28.03 29.11 -0.31
CA GLY A 62 -28.97 29.88 -1.11
C GLY A 62 -28.72 29.76 -2.61
N ASP A 63 -28.85 30.89 -3.33
CA ASP A 63 -28.77 30.95 -4.80
C ASP A 63 -27.35 31.06 -5.38
N LYS A 64 -26.32 31.15 -4.52
CA LYS A 64 -24.90 31.33 -4.88
C LYS A 64 -24.30 30.09 -5.55
N VAL A 65 -23.25 30.25 -6.34
CA VAL A 65 -22.56 29.13 -7.02
C VAL A 65 -21.06 29.10 -6.73
N PRO A 66 -20.42 27.91 -6.61
CA PRO A 66 -18.98 27.81 -6.39
C PRO A 66 -18.21 28.01 -7.71
N ILE A 67 -17.56 29.16 -7.86
CA ILE A 67 -16.69 29.49 -9.00
C ILE A 67 -15.27 29.76 -8.48
N ASN A 68 -14.25 29.09 -9.04
CA ASN A 68 -12.88 29.04 -8.54
C ASN A 68 -12.80 28.78 -7.01
N GLY A 69 -13.80 28.07 -6.47
CA GLY A 69 -13.90 27.75 -5.05
C GLY A 69 -14.58 28.79 -4.15
N VAL A 70 -15.02 29.93 -4.69
CA VAL A 70 -15.72 31.00 -3.96
C VAL A 70 -17.22 30.96 -4.26
N CYS A 71 -18.06 31.15 -3.24
CA CYS A 71 -19.51 31.25 -3.41
C CYS A 71 -19.92 32.61 -4.00
N SER A 72 -20.00 32.65 -5.32
CA SER A 72 -20.38 33.84 -6.09
C SER A 72 -21.88 34.11 -6.07
N ASP A 73 -22.24 35.38 -5.95
CA ASP A 73 -23.58 35.92 -6.26
C ASP A 73 -23.59 36.77 -7.55
N GLY A 74 -22.48 36.86 -8.27
CA GLY A 74 -22.37 37.56 -9.56
C GLY A 74 -22.30 39.08 -9.47
N SER A 75 -22.18 39.68 -8.28
CA SER A 75 -22.14 41.14 -8.10
C SER A 75 -20.90 41.87 -8.67
N GLY A 76 -20.01 41.20 -9.41
CA GLY A 76 -18.88 41.83 -10.11
C GLY A 76 -17.86 42.57 -9.24
N ARG A 77 -17.72 42.21 -7.96
CA ARG A 77 -16.63 42.70 -7.08
C ARG A 77 -15.36 41.88 -7.32
N ASP A 78 -14.19 42.41 -6.94
CA ASP A 78 -12.85 41.89 -7.32
C ASP A 78 -12.52 40.44 -6.88
N GLN A 79 -13.40 39.79 -6.11
CA GLN A 79 -13.30 38.39 -5.67
C GLN A 79 -14.61 37.62 -5.89
N ASN A 80 -15.47 38.07 -6.81
CA ASN A 80 -16.83 37.56 -7.03
C ASN A 80 -17.01 37.17 -8.51
N PRO A 81 -16.57 35.97 -8.94
CA PRO A 81 -16.52 35.59 -10.35
C PRO A 81 -17.90 35.53 -11.03
N ASP A 82 -17.93 35.58 -12.35
CA ASP A 82 -19.19 35.48 -13.11
C ASP A 82 -19.89 34.12 -12.87
N THR A 83 -21.14 34.18 -12.42
CA THR A 83 -21.99 33.00 -12.16
C THR A 83 -22.45 32.32 -13.45
N SER A 84 -22.40 33.02 -14.60
CA SER A 84 -22.78 32.45 -15.90
C SER A 84 -21.90 31.26 -16.33
N MET A 85 -20.71 31.11 -15.73
CA MET A 85 -19.82 29.97 -15.93
C MET A 85 -20.39 28.65 -15.36
N CYS A 86 -21.44 28.69 -14.52
CA CYS A 86 -21.99 27.52 -13.83
C CYS A 86 -23.39 27.14 -14.35
N VAL A 87 -23.57 25.87 -14.71
CA VAL A 87 -24.90 25.25 -14.85
C VAL A 87 -25.41 24.93 -13.44
N LYS A 88 -26.12 25.89 -12.84
CA LYS A 88 -26.60 25.82 -11.46
C LYS A 88 -27.72 24.79 -11.26
N VAL A 89 -27.59 23.98 -10.23
CA VAL A 89 -28.68 23.25 -9.57
C VAL A 89 -28.85 23.80 -8.14
N THR A 90 -30.09 23.88 -7.68
CA THR A 90 -30.47 24.31 -6.33
C THR A 90 -31.32 23.23 -5.67
N LYS A 91 -30.92 22.75 -4.49
CA LYS A 91 -31.49 21.58 -3.79
C LYS A 91 -31.46 21.87 -2.29
N ASN A 92 -32.56 21.66 -1.57
CA ASN A 92 -32.65 21.82 -0.11
C ASN A 92 -32.14 23.15 0.49
N GLY A 93 -32.11 24.24 -0.29
CA GLY A 93 -31.59 25.56 0.15
C GLY A 93 -30.08 25.76 -0.05
N SER A 94 -29.39 24.82 -0.69
CA SER A 94 -28.03 24.99 -1.22
C SER A 94 -28.01 24.95 -2.76
N SER A 95 -26.91 25.39 -3.36
CA SER A 95 -26.69 25.43 -4.80
C SER A 95 -25.25 25.05 -5.18
N TYR A 96 -25.11 24.37 -6.32
CA TYR A 96 -23.86 23.86 -6.86
C TYR A 96 -23.93 23.77 -8.40
N CYS A 97 -22.81 23.46 -9.04
CA CYS A 97 -22.71 23.29 -10.48
C CYS A 97 -22.83 21.82 -10.88
N THR A 98 -23.57 21.52 -11.93
CA THR A 98 -23.61 20.19 -12.59
C THR A 98 -23.00 20.19 -13.98
N GLY A 99 -22.45 21.33 -14.41
CA GLY A 99 -21.72 21.55 -15.65
C GLY A 99 -21.12 22.96 -15.65
N CYS A 100 -20.16 23.22 -16.52
CA CYS A 100 -19.53 24.53 -16.64
C CYS A 100 -19.58 25.04 -18.07
N ASN A 101 -19.92 26.32 -18.23
CA ASN A 101 -20.01 26.99 -19.52
C ASN A 101 -18.65 27.56 -19.93
N ALA A 102 -18.38 27.60 -21.24
CA ALA A 102 -17.20 28.28 -21.75
C ALA A 102 -17.38 29.82 -21.68
N LYS A 103 -16.30 30.54 -21.36
CA LYS A 103 -16.28 32.00 -21.25
C LYS A 103 -16.42 32.71 -22.60
N SER A 104 -16.06 31.99 -23.66
CA SER A 104 -16.29 32.32 -25.07
C SER A 104 -16.30 31.01 -25.85
N ALA A 105 -16.86 30.99 -27.07
CA ALA A 105 -16.64 29.90 -28.02
C ALA A 105 -15.14 29.64 -28.32
N SER A 106 -14.29 30.62 -28.02
CA SER A 106 -12.82 30.55 -28.12
C SER A 106 -12.08 30.38 -26.78
N ASP A 107 -12.78 30.30 -25.64
CA ASP A 107 -12.17 30.26 -24.30
C ASP A 107 -12.87 29.24 -23.39
N ASN A 108 -12.50 27.96 -23.59
CA ASN A 108 -13.11 26.77 -23.00
C ASN A 108 -12.29 26.29 -21.78
N THR A 109 -11.87 27.21 -20.90
CA THR A 109 -10.94 26.95 -19.79
C THR A 109 -11.60 26.47 -18.51
N PHE A 110 -12.91 26.68 -18.37
CA PHE A 110 -13.65 26.26 -17.19
C PHE A 110 -13.98 24.77 -17.23
N PHE A 111 -13.79 24.09 -16.11
CA PHE A 111 -14.16 22.69 -15.92
C PHE A 111 -14.87 22.47 -14.58
N LEU A 112 -15.75 21.47 -14.55
CA LEU A 112 -16.44 21.00 -13.36
C LEU A 112 -15.52 20.11 -12.54
N PHE A 113 -15.51 20.32 -11.22
CA PHE A 113 -14.74 19.54 -10.26
C PHE A 113 -15.46 19.55 -8.91
N TYR A 114 -15.80 18.37 -8.39
CA TYR A 114 -16.45 18.19 -7.07
C TYR A 114 -17.76 18.98 -6.84
N GLY A 115 -18.37 19.57 -7.88
CA GLY A 115 -19.57 20.43 -7.80
C GLY A 115 -19.33 21.94 -7.99
N GLY A 116 -18.09 22.38 -8.19
CA GLY A 116 -17.74 23.78 -8.52
C GLY A 116 -17.10 23.92 -9.91
N CYS A 117 -17.13 25.12 -10.49
CA CYS A 117 -16.49 25.44 -11.77
C CYS A 117 -15.15 26.16 -11.58
N TYR A 118 -14.08 25.65 -12.19
CA TYR A 118 -12.71 26.15 -11.99
C TYR A 118 -12.03 26.45 -13.34
N ASP A 119 -11.20 27.50 -13.42
CA ASP A 119 -10.45 27.89 -14.64
C ASP A 119 -9.07 27.20 -14.68
N THR A 120 -8.67 26.61 -15.81
CA THR A 120 -7.33 26.03 -16.02
C THR A 120 -6.18 27.06 -16.00
N LYS A 121 -6.46 28.36 -16.14
CA LYS A 121 -5.45 29.43 -16.09
C LYS A 121 -5.12 29.87 -14.65
N ASP A 122 -6.12 29.94 -13.79
CA ASP A 122 -6.01 30.54 -12.45
C ASP A 122 -5.89 29.51 -11.33
N PHE A 123 -5.24 29.88 -10.22
CA PHE A 123 -5.26 29.05 -9.01
C PHE A 123 -6.65 29.09 -8.36
N PRO A 124 -7.25 27.95 -7.97
CA PRO A 124 -6.63 26.63 -7.87
C PRO A 124 -6.88 25.69 -9.07
N GLY A 125 -7.72 26.05 -10.04
CA GLY A 125 -8.09 25.18 -11.16
C GLY A 125 -6.90 24.75 -12.02
N SER A 126 -5.94 25.66 -12.24
CA SER A 126 -4.65 25.39 -12.89
C SER A 126 -3.80 24.32 -12.20
N ASN A 127 -4.05 24.03 -10.93
CA ASN A 127 -3.36 22.99 -10.14
C ASN A 127 -4.18 21.69 -10.02
N ILE A 128 -5.33 21.60 -10.69
CA ILE A 128 -6.09 20.36 -10.90
C ILE A 128 -5.93 19.92 -12.36
N CYS A 129 -6.23 20.82 -13.30
CA CYS A 129 -6.41 20.49 -14.71
C CYS A 129 -5.49 21.32 -15.61
N SER A 130 -4.87 20.69 -16.61
CA SER A 130 -4.07 21.36 -17.65
C SER A 130 -4.82 21.55 -18.96
N THR A 131 -5.95 20.85 -19.17
CA THR A 131 -6.75 20.95 -20.39
C THR A 131 -8.21 20.68 -20.08
N ALA A 132 -9.05 21.70 -20.26
CA ALA A 132 -10.50 21.61 -20.17
C ALA A 132 -11.12 21.55 -21.58
N SER A 133 -12.25 20.87 -21.70
CA SER A 133 -13.05 20.81 -22.92
C SER A 133 -14.51 20.61 -22.56
N ASN A 134 -15.38 21.51 -23.01
CA ASN A 134 -16.83 21.47 -22.85
C ASN A 134 -17.27 21.34 -21.37
N GLY A 135 -16.62 22.11 -20.49
CA GLY A 135 -16.92 22.08 -19.05
C GLY A 135 -16.35 20.88 -18.29
N VAL A 136 -15.50 20.04 -18.90
CA VAL A 136 -14.91 18.83 -18.29
C VAL A 136 -13.39 18.90 -18.37
N CYS A 137 -12.69 18.43 -17.32
CA CYS A 137 -11.24 18.26 -17.40
C CYS A 137 -10.90 17.02 -18.25
N SER A 138 -10.20 17.21 -19.38
CA SER A 138 -9.70 16.09 -20.18
C SER A 138 -8.36 15.55 -19.70
N SER A 139 -7.56 16.41 -19.06
CA SER A 139 -6.18 16.12 -18.65
C SER A 139 -5.85 16.80 -17.31
N CYS A 140 -5.57 16.01 -16.27
CA CYS A 140 -5.07 16.53 -15.00
C CYS A 140 -3.69 17.18 -15.20
N ASN A 141 -3.33 18.18 -14.39
CA ASN A 141 -2.03 18.84 -14.51
C ASN A 141 -0.90 17.90 -14.02
N PRO A 142 0.02 17.43 -14.89
CA PRO A 142 1.06 16.46 -14.52
C PRO A 142 2.16 17.04 -13.61
N ASN A 143 2.18 18.37 -13.44
CA ASN A 143 3.07 19.05 -12.49
C ASN A 143 2.43 19.24 -11.11
N SER A 144 1.12 19.03 -11.00
CA SER A 144 0.44 19.04 -9.70
C SER A 144 0.82 17.82 -8.86
N ARG A 145 0.68 17.97 -7.55
CA ARG A 145 0.73 16.87 -6.58
C ARG A 145 -0.40 16.94 -5.56
N PHE A 146 -1.45 17.72 -5.85
CA PHE A 146 -2.66 17.83 -5.04
C PHE A 146 -3.79 16.92 -5.54
N VAL A 147 -3.67 16.46 -6.80
CA VAL A 147 -4.56 15.49 -7.45
C VAL A 147 -3.75 14.36 -8.06
N PHE A 148 -4.42 13.26 -8.37
CA PHE A 148 -3.94 12.15 -9.19
C PHE A 148 -4.97 11.80 -10.27
N VAL A 149 -4.52 11.09 -11.32
CA VAL A 149 -5.36 10.64 -12.42
C VAL A 149 -6.18 9.42 -12.00
N ASN A 150 -7.49 9.46 -12.24
CA ASN A 150 -8.38 8.33 -12.04
C ASN A 150 -7.99 7.17 -13.00
N PRO A 151 -7.57 6.00 -12.49
CA PRO A 151 -7.19 4.86 -13.33
C PRO A 151 -8.33 4.34 -14.22
N ASN A 152 -9.60 4.58 -13.84
CA ASN A 152 -10.73 4.30 -14.70
C ASN A 152 -10.86 5.37 -15.80
N ASN A 153 -10.30 5.10 -16.98
CA ASN A 153 -10.39 6.01 -18.12
C ASN A 153 -11.83 6.32 -18.60
N GLN A 154 -12.84 5.53 -18.17
CA GLN A 154 -14.26 5.77 -18.46
C GLN A 154 -14.96 6.64 -17.40
N ALA A 155 -14.38 6.85 -16.23
CA ALA A 155 -14.97 7.68 -15.17
C ALA A 155 -15.16 9.14 -15.64
N PRO A 156 -16.28 9.81 -15.33
CA PRO A 156 -16.46 11.21 -15.71
C PRO A 156 -15.44 12.14 -15.03
N GLU A 157 -15.28 12.02 -13.71
CA GLU A 157 -14.19 12.70 -12.99
C GLU A 157 -12.85 12.01 -13.29
N LYS A 158 -11.93 12.77 -13.89
CA LYS A 158 -10.59 12.32 -14.29
C LYS A 158 -9.54 12.58 -13.23
N CYS A 159 -9.77 13.54 -12.34
CA CYS A 159 -8.78 13.99 -11.36
C CYS A 159 -9.36 13.83 -9.95
N ILE A 160 -8.66 13.09 -9.09
CA ILE A 160 -9.11 12.83 -7.72
C ILE A 160 -8.14 13.54 -6.76
N LEU A 161 -8.64 14.20 -5.73
CA LEU A 161 -7.77 14.84 -4.73
C LEU A 161 -6.96 13.81 -3.97
N CYS A 162 -5.69 14.13 -3.67
CA CYS A 162 -4.87 13.31 -2.77
C CYS A 162 -5.52 13.08 -1.39
N SER A 163 -6.41 13.97 -0.97
CA SER A 163 -7.16 13.93 0.30
C SER A 163 -8.48 13.14 0.26
N ASP A 164 -8.99 12.79 -0.93
CA ASP A 164 -10.36 12.27 -1.10
C ASP A 164 -10.48 10.78 -0.77
N ASN A 165 -10.74 10.49 0.50
CA ASN A 165 -10.97 9.13 1.02
C ASN A 165 -12.38 8.57 0.76
N VAL A 166 -13.10 9.09 -0.24
CA VAL A 166 -14.36 8.54 -0.76
C VAL A 166 -14.19 8.12 -2.22
N GLY A 167 -13.52 8.95 -3.01
CA GLY A 167 -13.00 8.62 -4.33
C GLY A 167 -14.04 8.49 -5.44
N PHE A 168 -13.61 8.07 -6.62
CA PHE A 168 -14.42 7.90 -7.82
C PHE A 168 -14.12 6.56 -8.51
N SER A 169 -15.18 5.82 -8.87
CA SER A 169 -15.10 4.46 -9.45
C SER A 169 -14.25 3.46 -8.65
N GLY A 170 -14.20 3.61 -7.32
CA GLY A 170 -13.42 2.75 -6.42
C GLY A 170 -11.96 3.18 -6.20
N ASN A 171 -11.49 4.25 -6.86
CA ASN A 171 -10.14 4.79 -6.67
C ASN A 171 -10.24 6.00 -5.73
N GLN A 172 -9.42 6.05 -4.67
CA GLN A 172 -9.52 7.05 -3.60
C GLN A 172 -8.14 7.58 -3.17
N GLY A 173 -8.10 8.81 -2.64
CA GLY A 173 -6.92 9.37 -1.99
C GLY A 173 -6.72 8.83 -0.56
N VAL A 174 -5.80 9.47 0.16
CA VAL A 174 -5.49 9.16 1.57
C VAL A 174 -6.07 10.26 2.46
N ALA A 175 -6.88 9.88 3.44
CA ALA A 175 -7.51 10.82 4.38
C ALA A 175 -6.47 11.77 5.03
N GLY A 176 -6.73 13.08 4.95
CA GLY A 176 -5.84 14.12 5.48
C GLY A 176 -4.54 14.35 4.69
N CYS A 177 -4.34 13.71 3.53
CA CYS A 177 -3.17 13.90 2.70
C CYS A 177 -3.29 15.17 1.82
N ALA A 178 -2.32 16.08 1.90
CA ALA A 178 -2.30 17.29 1.07
C ALA A 178 -1.48 17.14 -0.21
N VAL A 179 -0.47 16.26 -0.21
CA VAL A 179 0.43 16.06 -1.34
C VAL A 179 0.70 14.57 -1.51
N CYS A 180 0.53 14.04 -2.72
CA CYS A 180 0.76 12.64 -3.03
C CYS A 180 1.60 12.41 -4.30
N LEU A 181 2.05 11.17 -4.50
CA LEU A 181 2.77 10.69 -5.68
C LEU A 181 2.09 9.47 -6.26
N GLU A 182 1.75 9.56 -7.54
CA GLU A 182 1.37 8.43 -8.39
C GLU A 182 2.56 7.48 -8.59
N GLY A 183 2.28 6.18 -8.68
CA GLY A 183 3.27 5.17 -9.01
C GLY A 183 2.76 3.75 -8.80
N SER A 184 3.45 2.78 -9.43
CA SER A 184 3.16 1.36 -9.27
C SER A 184 3.72 0.82 -7.95
N TRP A 185 3.16 1.30 -6.83
CA TRP A 185 3.62 1.00 -5.47
C TRP A 185 3.24 -0.42 -5.03
N LYS A 186 3.92 -1.43 -5.61
CA LYS A 186 3.69 -2.85 -5.30
C LYS A 186 3.83 -3.10 -3.79
N HIS A 187 2.87 -3.85 -3.24
CA HIS A 187 2.80 -4.21 -1.80
C HIS A 187 2.60 -3.04 -0.82
N ALA A 188 2.29 -1.82 -1.28
CA ALA A 188 2.00 -0.69 -0.40
C ALA A 188 0.86 -0.98 0.61
N PRO A 189 0.93 -0.48 1.86
CA PRO A 189 -0.16 -0.63 2.84
C PRO A 189 -1.40 0.22 2.51
N PHE A 190 -1.29 1.15 1.56
CA PHE A 190 -2.36 2.01 1.03
C PHE A 190 -2.97 1.41 -0.24
N GLN A 191 -3.51 0.20 -0.10
CA GLN A 191 -4.18 -0.50 -1.20
C GLN A 191 -5.48 0.23 -1.60
N ASP A 192 -5.95 -0.03 -2.82
CA ASP A 192 -7.03 0.67 -3.54
C ASP A 192 -6.77 2.16 -3.87
N ALA A 193 -5.78 2.82 -3.24
CA ALA A 193 -5.51 4.23 -3.48
C ALA A 193 -4.61 4.53 -4.70
N GLY A 194 -3.65 3.66 -5.02
CA GLY A 194 -2.68 3.86 -6.12
C GLY A 194 -1.67 5.00 -5.90
N VAL A 195 -1.81 5.81 -4.85
CA VAL A 195 -0.97 6.97 -4.55
C VAL A 195 -0.26 6.86 -3.20
N GLN A 196 1.02 7.24 -3.15
CA GLN A 196 1.77 7.40 -1.92
C GLN A 196 1.52 8.81 -1.37
N CYS A 197 0.98 8.93 -0.14
CA CYS A 197 0.96 10.22 0.54
C CYS A 197 2.39 10.65 0.92
N THR A 198 2.75 11.90 0.61
CA THR A 198 4.09 12.45 0.83
C THR A 198 4.11 13.65 1.78
N VAL A 199 3.02 14.43 1.83
CA VAL A 199 2.84 15.51 2.83
C VAL A 199 1.39 15.52 3.32
N CYS A 200 1.22 15.43 4.64
CA CYS A 200 -0.07 15.54 5.32
C CYS A 200 -0.54 17.00 5.43
N PHE A 201 -1.85 17.20 5.54
CA PHE A 201 -2.44 18.54 5.60
C PHE A 201 -2.06 19.28 6.89
N LEU A 202 -2.27 18.66 8.05
CA LEU A 202 -1.75 19.13 9.34
C LEU A 202 -0.22 19.11 9.37
N LYS A 203 0.41 19.98 10.17
CA LYS A 203 1.88 20.08 10.26
C LYS A 203 2.49 19.12 11.28
N GLU A 204 1.66 18.77 12.25
CA GLU A 204 1.90 17.93 13.43
C GLU A 204 1.78 16.42 13.09
N TYR A 205 1.37 16.11 11.86
CA TYR A 205 1.14 14.77 11.33
C TYR A 205 2.14 14.49 10.20
N ALA A 206 2.39 13.22 9.88
CA ALA A 206 3.16 12.80 8.71
C ALA A 206 2.66 11.46 8.15
N PRO A 207 3.07 11.04 6.94
CA PRO A 207 2.69 9.75 6.38
C PRO A 207 3.43 8.62 7.12
N ILE A 208 2.75 7.97 8.06
CA ILE A 208 3.28 6.83 8.82
C ILE A 208 2.49 5.58 8.41
N ASP A 209 3.17 4.60 7.83
CA ASP A 209 2.57 3.45 7.14
C ASP A 209 1.49 3.88 6.11
N GLY A 210 1.78 4.98 5.41
CA GLY A 210 0.97 5.51 4.31
C GLY A 210 -0.31 6.26 4.69
N SER A 211 -0.63 6.36 5.97
CA SER A 211 -1.74 7.18 6.48
C SER A 211 -1.21 8.37 7.29
N CYS A 212 -1.92 9.49 7.27
CA CYS A 212 -1.54 10.67 8.02
C CYS A 212 -1.81 10.48 9.51
N LYS A 213 -0.75 10.44 10.31
CA LYS A 213 -0.78 10.18 11.77
C LYS A 213 0.20 11.11 12.50
N GLU A 214 0.05 11.24 13.82
CA GLU A 214 1.11 11.77 14.67
C GLU A 214 2.39 10.93 14.51
N PHE A 215 3.56 11.59 14.56
CA PHE A 215 4.80 11.01 14.03
C PHE A 215 5.88 10.69 15.07
N ASN A 216 5.65 10.85 16.37
CA ASN A 216 6.62 10.45 17.39
C ASN A 216 6.80 8.90 17.37
N PRO A 217 8.02 8.32 17.27
CA PRO A 217 9.36 8.90 17.49
C PRO A 217 10.18 9.22 16.22
N HIS A 218 9.54 9.35 15.06
CA HIS A 218 10.17 9.78 13.81
C HIS A 218 10.49 11.29 13.83
N ILE A 219 11.44 11.74 13.02
CA ILE A 219 11.78 13.16 12.89
C ILE A 219 11.10 13.71 11.65
N CYS A 220 9.97 14.37 11.90
CA CYS A 220 9.09 14.92 10.90
C CYS A 220 8.71 16.36 11.25
N SER A 221 8.33 17.13 10.25
CA SER A 221 8.11 18.57 10.34
C SER A 221 7.27 19.02 9.16
N ASP A 222 6.36 19.96 9.36
CA ASP A 222 5.54 20.49 8.27
C ASP A 222 4.86 19.40 7.43
N GLY A 223 4.28 18.37 8.05
CA GLY A 223 3.48 17.36 7.34
C GLY A 223 4.23 16.17 6.76
N TYR A 224 5.57 16.13 6.84
CA TYR A 224 6.38 15.07 6.23
C TYR A 224 7.61 14.76 7.08
N CYS A 225 8.13 13.55 6.93
CA CYS A 225 9.32 13.07 7.63
C CYS A 225 10.60 13.40 6.89
N THR A 226 11.71 13.53 7.63
CA THR A 226 13.07 13.66 7.07
C THR A 226 13.95 12.49 7.49
N TYR A 227 13.75 11.98 8.72
CA TYR A 227 14.42 10.79 9.25
C TYR A 227 13.42 9.89 9.98
N CYS A 228 13.48 8.58 9.71
CA CYS A 228 12.63 7.60 10.37
C CYS A 228 13.37 6.90 11.51
N TYR A 229 12.68 6.72 12.64
CA TYR A 229 13.17 5.89 13.75
C TYR A 229 13.50 4.47 13.28
N LYS A 230 14.42 3.78 13.96
CA LYS A 230 15.03 2.46 13.60
C LYS A 230 14.06 1.28 13.36
N THR A 231 12.77 1.49 13.56
CA THR A 231 11.68 0.55 13.22
C THR A 231 11.10 0.78 11.82
N HIS A 232 11.39 1.90 11.15
CA HIS A 232 10.81 2.29 9.86
C HIS A 232 11.85 2.81 8.88
N ILE A 233 11.57 2.69 7.58
CA ILE A 233 12.38 3.21 6.47
C ILE A 233 11.74 4.49 5.90
N TYR A 234 12.60 5.43 5.51
CA TYR A 234 12.19 6.65 4.81
C TYR A 234 11.95 6.38 3.31
N HIS A 235 10.85 6.91 2.78
CA HIS A 235 10.62 7.04 1.34
C HIS A 235 9.66 8.20 1.03
N ASN A 236 10.03 9.10 0.12
CA ASN A 236 9.24 10.25 -0.35
C ASN A 236 8.46 11.03 0.74
N GLY A 237 9.08 11.31 1.89
CA GLY A 237 8.46 12.08 2.98
C GLY A 237 7.63 11.25 3.96
N GLY A 238 7.42 9.96 3.72
CA GLY A 238 6.80 9.03 4.66
C GLY A 238 7.81 8.13 5.39
N CYS A 239 7.35 7.53 6.50
CA CYS A 239 8.01 6.44 7.20
C CYS A 239 7.15 5.17 7.13
N TYR A 240 7.77 4.03 6.84
CA TYR A 240 7.09 2.74 6.66
C TYR A 240 7.80 1.65 7.46
N ASP A 241 7.07 0.86 8.24
CA ASP A 241 7.62 -0.23 9.07
C ASP A 241 8.56 -1.12 8.24
N ARG A 242 9.83 -1.17 8.67
CA ARG A 242 10.92 -1.80 7.91
C ARG A 242 10.73 -3.31 7.70
N ASN A 243 9.82 -3.90 8.47
CA ASN A 243 9.47 -5.31 8.50
C ASN A 243 8.32 -5.68 7.54
N GLN A 244 7.81 -4.74 6.74
CA GLN A 244 6.71 -4.98 5.81
C GLN A 244 7.17 -5.08 4.34
N GLN A 245 6.37 -5.75 3.50
CA GLN A 245 6.66 -5.99 2.09
C GLN A 245 6.91 -4.67 1.30
N TYR A 246 6.21 -3.58 1.62
CA TYR A 246 6.44 -2.27 0.98
C TYR A 246 7.83 -1.71 1.29
N SER A 247 8.26 -1.77 2.54
CA SER A 247 9.58 -1.28 2.96
C SER A 247 10.71 -2.10 2.34
N ALA A 248 10.51 -3.42 2.18
CA ALA A 248 11.40 -4.27 1.40
C ALA A 248 11.40 -3.96 -0.12
N SER A 249 10.32 -3.37 -0.66
CA SER A 249 10.25 -2.84 -2.04
C SER A 249 10.90 -1.46 -2.22
N ILE A 250 11.20 -0.75 -1.12
CA ILE A 250 12.03 0.46 -1.10
C ILE A 250 13.51 0.09 -0.92
N CYS A 251 13.79 -0.75 0.07
CA CYS A 251 15.12 -1.24 0.41
C CYS A 251 15.03 -2.67 0.97
N SER A 252 15.55 -3.64 0.22
CA SER A 252 15.48 -5.07 0.58
C SER A 252 16.17 -5.35 1.93
N PRO A 253 15.70 -6.33 2.73
CA PRO A 253 16.13 -6.48 4.14
C PRO A 253 17.64 -6.55 4.36
N GLU A 254 18.38 -7.22 3.47
CA GLU A 254 19.84 -7.31 3.48
C GLU A 254 20.55 -5.98 3.17
N ASN A 255 19.89 -5.08 2.44
CA ASN A 255 20.35 -3.72 2.16
C ASN A 255 19.96 -2.70 3.24
N GLN A 256 19.13 -3.06 4.22
CA GLN A 256 18.83 -2.19 5.34
C GLN A 256 19.99 -2.15 6.35
N PHE A 257 20.12 -1.06 7.10
CA PHE A 257 20.97 -0.95 8.29
C PHE A 257 20.37 0.03 9.31
N VAL A 258 20.91 0.04 10.53
CA VAL A 258 20.53 0.99 11.58
C VAL A 258 21.77 1.77 12.00
N LEU A 259 21.62 3.08 12.20
CA LEU A 259 22.67 3.97 12.68
C LEU A 259 22.12 4.81 13.83
N GLY A 260 22.50 4.45 15.05
CA GLY A 260 21.91 5.00 16.27
C GLY A 260 20.42 4.65 16.37
N ASP A 261 19.57 5.68 16.31
CA ASP A 261 18.10 5.55 16.38
C ASP A 261 17.40 5.62 15.02
N TYR A 262 18.11 5.55 13.87
CA TYR A 262 17.52 5.69 12.53
C TYR A 262 17.82 4.49 11.61
N THR A 263 16.93 4.20 10.66
CA THR A 263 17.15 3.18 9.61
C THR A 263 17.66 3.81 8.32
N GLY A 264 18.72 3.23 7.74
CA GLY A 264 19.24 3.59 6.42
C GLY A 264 19.23 2.44 5.42
N CYS A 265 19.49 2.76 4.15
CA CYS A 265 19.59 1.81 3.04
C CYS A 265 20.98 1.85 2.39
N LYS A 266 21.51 0.69 1.99
CA LYS A 266 22.79 0.50 1.28
C LYS A 266 22.63 0.61 -0.24
N GLU A 267 21.53 0.07 -0.76
CA GLU A 267 21.19 0.02 -2.18
C GLU A 267 19.66 -0.01 -2.31
N CYS A 268 19.09 1.02 -2.95
CA CYS A 268 17.66 1.16 -3.13
C CYS A 268 17.14 0.17 -4.17
N ALA A 269 15.99 -0.44 -3.91
CA ALA A 269 15.38 -1.42 -4.81
C ALA A 269 14.84 -0.79 -6.11
N ASN A 270 14.53 0.52 -6.09
CA ASN A 270 14.28 1.29 -7.30
C ASN A 270 15.62 1.76 -7.91
N GLU A 271 15.97 1.25 -9.09
CA GLU A 271 17.18 1.62 -9.83
C GLU A 271 17.24 3.10 -10.27
N ASN A 272 16.19 3.90 -10.06
CA ASN A 272 16.18 5.35 -10.32
C ASN A 272 16.43 6.19 -9.04
N GLU A 273 16.66 5.53 -7.91
CA GLU A 273 16.87 6.14 -6.60
C GLU A 273 18.24 5.78 -6.03
N VAL A 274 18.68 6.55 -5.03
CA VAL A 274 19.92 6.33 -4.28
C VAL A 274 19.72 6.68 -2.81
N PRO A 275 20.50 6.09 -1.87
CA PRO A 275 20.45 6.49 -0.48
C PRO A 275 21.12 7.86 -0.30
N ARG A 276 20.42 8.76 0.39
CA ARG A 276 20.97 10.05 0.82
C ARG A 276 20.46 10.35 2.23
N GLU A 277 21.38 10.40 3.18
CA GLU A 277 21.05 10.28 4.62
C GLU A 277 20.17 9.05 4.89
N GLY A 278 20.61 7.87 4.41
CA GLY A 278 19.93 6.58 4.55
C GLY A 278 18.65 6.39 3.74
N GLY A 279 17.87 7.44 3.52
CA GLY A 279 16.60 7.38 2.81
C GLY A 279 16.74 7.30 1.29
N CYS A 280 15.98 6.40 0.67
CA CYS A 280 15.90 6.28 -0.79
C CYS A 280 15.16 7.47 -1.40
N LYS A 281 15.84 8.14 -2.35
CA LYS A 281 15.42 9.39 -2.98
C LYS A 281 15.88 9.36 -4.45
N ARG A 282 15.07 9.88 -5.38
CA ARG A 282 15.48 10.05 -6.79
C ARG A 282 16.70 10.95 -6.90
N THR A 283 17.56 10.67 -7.87
CA THR A 283 18.75 11.51 -8.13
C THR A 283 18.33 12.82 -8.82
N LEU A 284 18.84 13.95 -8.34
CA LEU A 284 18.62 15.29 -8.89
C LEU A 284 19.85 15.80 -9.64
N ASN A 285 19.65 16.75 -10.55
CA ASN A 285 20.74 17.37 -11.33
C ASN A 285 21.75 18.17 -10.49
N VAL A 286 21.47 18.42 -9.21
CA VAL A 286 22.36 19.12 -8.27
C VAL A 286 23.12 18.16 -7.34
N ASP A 287 22.96 16.85 -7.51
CA ASP A 287 23.48 15.86 -6.57
C ASP A 287 24.97 15.59 -6.73
N ASN A 288 25.65 15.43 -5.59
CA ASN A 288 27.02 14.94 -5.52
C ASN A 288 27.18 13.46 -5.94
N CYS A 289 26.08 12.69 -6.01
CA CYS A 289 26.11 11.27 -6.35
C CYS A 289 26.46 11.02 -7.82
N SER A 290 27.57 10.32 -8.06
CA SER A 290 27.79 9.55 -9.29
C SER A 290 27.17 8.17 -9.08
N LYS A 291 25.98 7.98 -9.66
CA LYS A 291 25.16 6.77 -9.48
C LYS A 291 25.70 5.58 -10.31
N ASP A 292 25.55 4.37 -9.79
CA ASP A 292 25.72 3.13 -10.56
C ASP A 292 24.67 3.00 -11.69
N ALA A 293 25.06 2.45 -12.84
CA ALA A 293 24.19 2.36 -14.01
C ALA A 293 23.06 1.33 -13.89
N ALA A 294 23.22 0.29 -13.07
CA ALA A 294 22.30 -0.85 -12.93
C ALA A 294 21.79 -1.06 -11.48
N LYS A 295 22.29 -0.29 -10.50
CA LYS A 295 21.95 -0.41 -9.07
C LYS A 295 21.42 0.90 -8.49
N GLY A 296 20.57 0.82 -7.48
CA GLY A 296 20.08 1.98 -6.73
C GLY A 296 21.08 2.53 -5.71
N MET A 297 22.33 2.79 -6.11
CA MET A 297 23.42 3.23 -5.23
C MET A 297 24.37 4.24 -5.89
N CYS A 298 25.11 4.98 -5.06
CA CYS A 298 26.21 5.85 -5.47
C CYS A 298 27.55 5.09 -5.46
N LEU A 299 28.37 5.34 -6.48
CA LEU A 299 29.76 4.88 -6.59
C LEU A 299 30.77 5.95 -6.14
N ASP A 300 30.35 7.22 -6.12
CA ASP A 300 31.14 8.39 -5.75
C ASP A 300 30.20 9.52 -5.30
N CYS A 301 30.68 10.45 -4.47
CA CYS A 301 29.97 11.59 -3.92
C CYS A 301 30.66 12.93 -4.22
N ARG A 302 31.35 13.05 -5.37
CA ARG A 302 32.07 14.24 -5.84
C ARG A 302 31.39 15.03 -6.97
N LYS A 303 30.32 14.51 -7.59
CA LYS A 303 29.87 14.87 -8.95
C LYS A 303 29.72 16.38 -9.22
N HIS A 304 29.09 17.13 -8.31
CA HIS A 304 28.81 18.56 -8.52
C HIS A 304 29.62 19.51 -7.62
N ASN A 305 29.96 19.10 -6.39
CA ASN A 305 30.73 19.94 -5.48
C ASN A 305 31.69 19.10 -4.59
N PRO A 306 32.88 18.74 -5.10
CA PRO A 306 33.82 17.85 -4.40
C PRO A 306 34.45 18.50 -3.15
N GLY A 307 34.44 19.82 -3.03
CA GLY A 307 34.99 20.54 -1.87
C GLY A 307 34.07 20.59 -0.65
N THR A 308 33.05 19.71 -0.56
CA THR A 308 32.00 19.77 0.48
C THR A 308 32.22 18.78 1.62
N THR A 309 31.46 18.99 2.70
CA THR A 309 31.25 18.08 3.83
C THR A 309 30.53 16.77 3.48
N VAL A 310 30.42 16.43 2.19
CA VAL A 310 29.71 15.24 1.70
C VAL A 310 30.69 14.10 1.43
N PHE A 311 30.33 12.90 1.88
CA PHE A 311 31.12 11.67 1.72
C PHE A 311 30.25 10.49 1.28
N LEU A 312 30.89 9.52 0.62
CA LEU A 312 30.33 8.22 0.29
C LEU A 312 30.39 7.32 1.53
N TYR A 313 29.25 6.73 1.90
CA TYR A 313 29.14 5.74 2.96
C TYR A 313 28.02 4.76 2.63
N MET A 314 28.24 3.45 2.78
CA MET A 314 27.26 2.39 2.51
C MET A 314 26.40 2.68 1.25
N GLY A 315 27.04 2.86 0.09
CA GLY A 315 26.36 3.04 -1.20
C GLY A 315 25.53 4.33 -1.34
N GLY A 316 25.59 5.27 -0.41
CA GLY A 316 24.88 6.55 -0.47
C GLY A 316 25.77 7.75 -0.16
N CYS A 317 25.25 8.95 -0.41
CA CYS A 317 25.93 10.19 -0.06
C CYS A 317 25.38 10.77 1.26
N TYR A 318 26.30 11.08 2.18
CA TYR A 318 26.03 11.55 3.53
C TYR A 318 26.81 12.83 3.80
N ASN A 319 26.33 13.69 4.70
CA ASN A 319 26.90 15.00 4.99
C ASN A 319 27.24 15.14 6.49
N THR A 320 28.43 15.65 6.83
CA THR A 320 28.85 15.83 8.24
C THR A 320 28.02 16.85 9.04
N THR A 321 27.09 17.57 8.40
CA THR A 321 26.11 18.46 9.05
C THR A 321 24.69 17.88 9.15
N GLU A 322 24.47 16.64 8.70
CA GLU A 322 23.16 15.97 8.66
C GLU A 322 23.10 14.79 9.64
N ARG A 323 21.89 14.37 10.05
CA ARG A 323 21.72 13.54 11.25
C ARG A 323 22.31 12.14 11.17
N MET A 324 22.42 11.54 9.97
CA MET A 324 23.16 10.27 9.83
C MET A 324 24.64 10.55 9.58
N GLY A 325 24.97 11.40 8.60
CA GLY A 325 26.35 11.68 8.24
C GLY A 325 27.23 12.13 9.42
N GLN A 326 26.72 13.01 10.29
CA GLN A 326 27.44 13.50 11.48
C GLN A 326 27.74 12.42 12.53
N GLN A 327 27.03 11.27 12.53
CA GLN A 327 27.31 10.15 13.44
C GLN A 327 28.47 9.28 12.97
N VAL A 328 28.75 9.28 11.65
CA VAL A 328 29.83 8.50 11.05
C VAL A 328 31.08 9.36 10.89
N CYS A 329 30.92 10.63 10.50
CA CYS A 329 31.99 11.48 10.03
C CYS A 329 31.86 12.93 10.52
N SER A 330 32.96 13.50 11.04
CA SER A 330 33.04 14.86 11.59
C SER A 330 33.71 15.85 10.62
N SER A 331 34.57 15.37 9.72
CA SER A 331 35.08 16.14 8.58
C SER A 331 35.16 15.26 7.34
N ALA A 332 34.76 15.80 6.19
CA ALA A 332 34.83 15.12 4.89
C ALA A 332 35.41 16.06 3.83
N SER A 333 36.00 15.47 2.79
CA SER A 333 36.54 16.19 1.64
C SER A 333 36.62 15.25 0.43
N ASN A 334 36.37 15.77 -0.77
CA ASN A 334 36.46 15.02 -2.03
C ASN A 334 35.66 13.70 -2.02
N GLY A 335 34.44 13.72 -1.45
CA GLY A 335 33.57 12.54 -1.39
C GLY A 335 34.01 11.46 -0.39
N VAL A 336 35.01 11.71 0.45
CA VAL A 336 35.56 10.75 1.42
C VAL A 336 35.55 11.34 2.83
N CYS A 337 35.31 10.51 3.84
CA CYS A 337 35.42 10.93 5.23
C CYS A 337 36.89 11.08 5.65
N THR A 338 37.27 12.26 6.13
CA THR A 338 38.64 12.58 6.58
C THR A 338 38.80 12.58 8.10
N THR A 339 37.71 12.61 8.86
CA THR A 339 37.74 12.41 10.33
C THR A 339 36.48 11.71 10.79
N CYS A 340 36.65 10.61 11.53
CA CYS A 340 35.57 9.81 12.08
C CYS A 340 34.74 10.61 13.12
N ALA A 341 33.47 10.26 13.30
CA ALA A 341 32.61 10.77 14.37
C ALA A 341 31.95 9.66 15.22
N ILE A 342 32.25 8.39 14.94
CA ILE A 342 31.67 7.25 15.65
C ILE A 342 31.97 7.37 17.15
N SER A 343 30.92 7.62 17.93
CA SER A 343 31.03 7.89 19.37
C SER A 343 31.74 6.74 20.10
N GLY A 344 32.71 7.10 20.96
CA GLY A 344 33.54 6.15 21.71
C GLY A 344 34.67 5.48 20.91
N CYS A 345 34.72 5.63 19.58
CA CYS A 345 35.73 4.95 18.78
C CYS A 345 37.11 5.61 18.87
N THR A 346 38.16 4.81 19.11
CA THR A 346 39.56 5.27 19.15
C THR A 346 40.33 4.94 17.88
N LYS A 347 39.86 3.98 17.07
CA LYS A 347 40.50 3.56 15.82
C LYS A 347 39.47 3.24 14.74
N CYS A 348 39.14 4.22 13.89
CA CYS A 348 38.28 3.97 12.73
C CYS A 348 39.09 3.51 11.50
N ASP A 349 38.45 2.73 10.63
CA ASP A 349 38.85 2.57 9.23
C ASP A 349 38.14 3.63 8.37
N LEU A 350 38.92 4.34 7.55
CA LEU A 350 38.46 5.36 6.60
C LEU A 350 38.82 4.98 5.14
N GLN A 351 39.41 3.80 4.92
CA GLN A 351 39.89 3.37 3.60
C GLN A 351 38.82 2.64 2.76
N SER A 352 37.61 2.51 3.29
CA SER A 352 36.50 1.74 2.73
C SER A 352 35.24 2.61 2.57
N THR A 353 34.37 2.22 1.63
CA THR A 353 33.00 2.77 1.52
C THR A 353 32.12 2.39 2.72
N VAL A 354 32.57 1.47 3.56
CA VAL A 354 32.01 1.19 4.89
C VAL A 354 33.01 1.68 5.93
N ILE A 355 32.77 2.88 6.47
CA ILE A 355 33.51 3.44 7.60
C ILE A 355 33.15 2.59 8.84
N GLN A 356 34.16 2.01 9.48
CA GLN A 356 33.99 1.09 10.61
C GLN A 356 34.86 1.49 11.79
N CYS A 357 34.37 1.25 13.01
CA CYS A 357 35.22 1.27 14.20
C CYS A 357 35.97 -0.07 14.36
N ASN A 358 37.26 -0.06 14.64
CA ASN A 358 38.03 -1.28 14.93
C ASN A 358 38.41 -1.43 16.40
N ASP A 359 38.35 -0.34 17.18
CA ASP A 359 38.62 -0.33 18.61
C ASP A 359 37.89 0.82 19.33
N CYS A 360 37.43 0.56 20.55
CA CYS A 360 36.60 1.44 21.37
C CYS A 360 37.36 1.86 22.63
N GLY A 361 37.40 3.17 22.90
CA GLY A 361 38.03 3.72 24.11
C GLY A 361 37.24 3.45 25.39
N SER A 362 35.94 3.18 25.26
CA SER A 362 35.07 2.65 26.31
C SER A 362 33.89 1.90 25.69
N GLY A 363 33.32 0.95 26.45
CA GLY A 363 32.23 0.10 25.96
C GLY A 363 32.70 -1.02 25.02
N TYR A 364 31.75 -1.54 24.25
CA TYR A 364 31.90 -2.72 23.42
C TYR A 364 31.65 -2.39 21.94
N LEU A 365 32.59 -2.76 21.07
CA LEU A 365 32.41 -2.67 19.62
C LEU A 365 31.25 -3.56 19.17
N SER A 366 30.33 -2.99 18.39
CA SER A 366 29.21 -3.71 17.77
C SER A 366 29.70 -4.70 16.69
N LEU A 367 28.90 -5.74 16.42
CA LEU A 367 29.25 -6.82 15.50
C LEU A 367 29.46 -6.35 14.05
N ASP A 368 28.64 -5.39 13.61
CA ASP A 368 28.73 -4.69 12.32
C ASP A 368 29.83 -3.62 12.27
N LYS A 369 30.47 -3.36 13.43
CA LYS A 369 31.46 -2.31 13.69
C LYS A 369 30.98 -0.86 13.48
N SER A 370 29.67 -0.61 13.44
CA SER A 370 29.16 0.75 13.26
C SER A 370 29.34 1.67 14.48
N MET A 371 29.39 1.12 15.70
CA MET A 371 29.41 1.92 16.93
C MET A 371 30.02 1.24 18.16
N CYS A 372 30.39 2.05 19.16
CA CYS A 372 30.77 1.59 20.50
C CYS A 372 29.56 1.63 21.44
N LEU A 373 29.07 0.45 21.82
CA LEU A 373 27.90 0.24 22.65
C LEU A 373 28.27 0.29 24.15
N GLN A 374 27.39 0.82 24.99
CA GLN A 374 27.62 0.79 26.45
C GLN A 374 27.41 -0.61 27.06
N SER A 375 26.65 -1.47 26.38
CA SER A 375 26.47 -2.89 26.70
C SER A 375 26.07 -3.68 25.44
N CYS A 376 26.35 -4.98 25.40
CA CYS A 376 25.96 -5.83 24.29
C CYS A 376 24.45 -6.18 24.33
N PRO A 377 23.74 -6.17 23.18
CA PRO A 377 22.31 -6.49 23.09
C PRO A 377 21.94 -7.92 23.53
N ALA A 378 21.54 -8.07 24.79
CA ALA A 378 20.94 -9.30 25.31
C ALA A 378 19.55 -9.54 24.67
N PRO A 379 19.11 -10.81 24.51
CA PRO A 379 19.80 -12.04 24.91
C PRO A 379 20.80 -12.57 23.87
N SER A 380 20.72 -12.15 22.61
CA SER A 380 21.47 -12.79 21.50
C SER A 380 22.95 -12.41 21.42
N GLN A 381 23.37 -11.35 22.11
CA GLN A 381 24.77 -10.89 22.16
C GLN A 381 25.27 -10.76 23.60
N ARG A 382 26.59 -10.97 23.79
CA ARG A 382 27.30 -10.81 25.06
C ARG A 382 28.67 -10.15 24.87
N PRO A 383 29.32 -9.65 25.93
CA PRO A 383 30.74 -9.32 25.92
C PRO A 383 31.60 -10.50 25.46
N ALA A 384 32.59 -10.24 24.60
CA ALA A 384 33.42 -11.30 24.02
C ALA A 384 34.43 -11.87 25.03
N ALA A 385 34.42 -13.18 25.23
CA ALA A 385 35.14 -13.84 26.33
C ALA A 385 36.67 -13.67 26.25
N GLY A 386 37.20 -13.48 25.04
CA GLY A 386 38.62 -13.19 24.78
C GLY A 386 38.94 -11.74 24.39
N SER A 387 37.97 -10.82 24.39
CA SER A 387 38.19 -9.42 23.96
C SER A 387 37.21 -8.47 24.67
N PRO A 388 37.58 -7.88 25.83
CA PRO A 388 36.62 -7.23 26.73
C PRO A 388 35.97 -5.95 26.18
N ASN A 389 36.44 -5.40 25.05
CA ASN A 389 35.88 -4.22 24.40
C ASN A 389 35.07 -4.56 23.14
N LYS A 390 34.53 -5.79 23.01
CA LYS A 390 33.78 -6.25 21.82
C LYS A 390 32.56 -7.08 22.22
N CYS A 391 31.54 -7.08 21.37
CA CYS A 391 30.42 -8.03 21.46
C CYS A 391 30.70 -9.29 20.64
N GLU A 392 30.16 -10.42 21.09
CA GLU A 392 30.03 -11.68 20.34
C GLU A 392 28.60 -12.23 20.49
N CYS A 393 28.28 -13.31 19.77
CA CYS A 393 27.00 -14.00 19.96
C CYS A 393 26.97 -14.79 21.27
N SER A 394 25.83 -14.74 21.96
CA SER A 394 25.56 -15.59 23.12
C SER A 394 25.48 -17.07 22.73
N ASP A 395 25.66 -17.97 23.70
CA ASP A 395 25.50 -19.40 23.46
C ASP A 395 24.08 -19.71 22.94
N GLY A 396 23.98 -20.57 21.93
CA GLY A 396 22.73 -20.81 21.20
C GLY A 396 22.45 -19.85 20.03
N TYR A 397 23.35 -18.90 19.76
CA TYR A 397 23.28 -18.00 18.60
C TYR A 397 24.55 -18.08 17.75
N VAL A 398 24.43 -17.78 16.44
CA VAL A 398 25.51 -17.79 15.46
C VAL A 398 25.54 -16.46 14.71
N PHE A 399 26.74 -15.96 14.41
CA PHE A 399 26.90 -14.70 13.67
C PHE A 399 26.55 -14.87 12.19
N ASN A 400 25.50 -14.17 11.75
CA ASN A 400 25.12 -14.09 10.36
C ASN A 400 25.89 -12.96 9.67
N GLN A 401 26.77 -13.32 8.73
CA GLN A 401 27.66 -12.38 8.03
C GLN A 401 26.92 -11.41 7.09
N VAL A 402 25.67 -11.70 6.70
CA VAL A 402 24.90 -10.88 5.74
C VAL A 402 24.11 -9.79 6.46
N SER A 403 23.37 -10.16 7.52
CA SER A 403 22.62 -9.23 8.36
C SER A 403 23.47 -8.57 9.45
N THR A 404 24.66 -9.08 9.72
CA THR A 404 25.55 -8.71 10.84
C THR A 404 24.90 -8.87 12.23
N THR A 405 23.95 -9.81 12.34
CA THR A 405 23.22 -10.15 13.59
C THR A 405 23.70 -11.48 14.19
N CYS A 406 23.27 -11.73 15.43
CA CYS A 406 23.36 -13.05 16.06
C CYS A 406 22.00 -13.73 15.98
N ASP A 407 21.89 -14.72 15.11
CA ASP A 407 20.67 -15.45 14.81
C ASP A 407 20.65 -16.74 15.64
N SER A 408 19.49 -17.16 16.16
CA SER A 408 19.41 -18.38 16.97
C SER A 408 19.75 -19.61 16.14
N VAL A 409 20.44 -20.60 16.73
CA VAL A 409 20.66 -21.90 16.09
C VAL A 409 19.31 -22.54 15.79
N THR A 410 18.95 -22.62 14.51
CA THR A 410 17.62 -23.05 14.07
C THR A 410 17.55 -24.59 13.94
N ASN A 411 16.40 -25.16 14.27
CA ASN A 411 16.12 -26.58 14.04
C ASN A 411 15.66 -26.88 12.58
N CYS A 412 15.88 -25.96 11.65
CA CYS A 412 15.43 -26.09 10.26
C CYS A 412 16.37 -26.98 9.45
N PRO A 413 15.85 -27.90 8.60
CA PRO A 413 16.68 -28.65 7.66
C PRO A 413 17.36 -27.72 6.64
N ALA A 414 18.57 -28.07 6.20
CA ALA A 414 19.30 -27.32 5.16
C ALA A 414 18.59 -27.27 3.79
N SER A 415 17.51 -28.02 3.60
CA SER A 415 16.61 -27.97 2.43
C SER A 415 15.50 -26.91 2.56
N VAL A 416 15.55 -26.06 3.60
CA VAL A 416 14.60 -24.96 3.83
C VAL A 416 15.36 -23.64 3.95
N THR A 417 14.95 -22.64 3.16
CA THR A 417 15.71 -21.39 2.99
C THR A 417 14.94 -20.16 3.53
N GLY A 418 15.67 -19.31 4.25
CA GLY A 418 15.10 -18.05 4.78
C GLY A 418 14.12 -18.22 5.95
N CYS A 419 14.09 -19.37 6.63
CA CYS A 419 13.20 -19.67 7.76
C CYS A 419 13.94 -19.63 9.11
N SER A 420 13.35 -18.94 10.09
CA SER A 420 13.85 -18.80 11.46
C SER A 420 13.41 -19.96 12.35
N THR A 421 12.18 -20.45 12.17
CA THR A 421 11.70 -21.64 12.85
C THR A 421 11.01 -22.59 11.87
N CYS A 422 11.08 -23.88 12.18
CA CYS A 422 10.45 -24.95 11.43
C CYS A 422 9.71 -25.90 12.40
N ASP A 423 8.68 -26.57 11.89
CA ASP A 423 7.94 -27.60 12.64
C ASP A 423 8.71 -28.93 12.72
N ASN A 424 8.11 -29.92 13.39
CA ASN A 424 8.70 -31.26 13.57
C ASN A 424 8.83 -32.06 12.26
N ALA A 425 8.21 -31.62 11.16
CA ALA A 425 8.42 -32.16 9.81
C ALA A 425 9.49 -31.38 9.03
N GLY A 426 10.10 -30.37 9.64
CA GLY A 426 11.08 -29.49 9.05
C GLY A 426 10.49 -28.48 8.07
N LEU A 427 9.19 -28.17 8.16
CA LEU A 427 8.53 -27.15 7.34
C LEU A 427 8.55 -25.80 8.04
N CYS A 428 8.72 -24.73 7.26
CA CYS A 428 8.81 -23.35 7.72
C CYS A 428 7.57 -22.90 8.53
N LEU A 429 7.82 -22.40 9.74
CA LEU A 429 6.81 -21.79 10.63
C LEU A 429 6.96 -20.26 10.74
N THR A 430 8.18 -19.74 10.66
CA THR A 430 8.46 -18.29 10.61
C THR A 430 9.64 -18.00 9.68
N CYS A 431 9.58 -16.86 8.99
CA CYS A 431 10.70 -16.36 8.18
C CYS A 431 11.82 -15.74 9.05
N VAL A 432 13.06 -15.75 8.57
CA VAL A 432 14.18 -14.95 9.12
C VAL A 432 13.91 -13.47 8.98
N TYR A 433 13.42 -13.07 7.80
CA TYR A 433 13.00 -11.70 7.54
C TYR A 433 11.49 -11.60 7.70
N PRO A 434 10.95 -10.81 8.65
CA PRO A 434 9.50 -10.68 8.84
C PRO A 434 8.80 -10.07 7.62
N ALA A 435 9.51 -9.31 6.77
CA ALA A 435 8.99 -8.78 5.51
C ALA A 435 8.71 -9.85 4.44
N TYR A 436 9.20 -11.08 4.62
CA TYR A 436 9.00 -12.18 3.69
C TYR A 436 7.77 -12.99 4.10
N SER A 437 7.12 -13.60 3.12
CA SER A 437 5.98 -14.50 3.32
C SER A 437 6.44 -15.94 3.16
N ILE A 438 5.89 -16.85 3.98
CA ILE A 438 6.18 -18.28 3.90
C ILE A 438 5.56 -18.80 2.61
N GLN A 439 6.39 -19.37 1.73
CA GLN A 439 5.95 -19.79 0.40
C GLN A 439 5.03 -21.03 0.47
N PRO A 440 4.24 -21.31 -0.58
CA PRO A 440 3.20 -22.34 -0.54
C PRO A 440 3.69 -23.76 -0.22
N ASP A 441 4.97 -24.04 -0.48
CA ASP A 441 5.65 -25.31 -0.18
C ASP A 441 6.10 -25.45 1.29
N ARG A 442 6.08 -24.34 2.06
CA ARG A 442 6.72 -24.19 3.39
C ARG A 442 8.19 -24.61 3.42
N ARG A 443 8.91 -24.48 2.30
CA ARG A 443 10.36 -24.73 2.21
C ARG A 443 11.17 -23.48 1.91
N SER A 444 10.52 -22.36 1.63
CA SER A 444 11.19 -21.08 1.45
C SER A 444 10.39 -19.92 2.03
N CYS A 445 11.10 -18.82 2.33
CA CYS A 445 10.52 -17.50 2.53
C CYS A 445 11.06 -16.55 1.46
N SER A 446 10.20 -15.74 0.85
CA SER A 446 10.57 -14.75 -0.16
C SER A 446 9.75 -13.46 -0.02
N LEU A 447 10.14 -12.41 -0.74
CA LEU A 447 9.46 -11.12 -0.69
C LEU A 447 8.07 -11.17 -1.38
N GLY A 448 7.03 -11.34 -0.57
CA GLY A 448 5.65 -11.47 -1.02
C GLY A 448 5.30 -12.91 -1.46
N CYS A 449 4.24 -13.03 -2.26
CA CYS A 449 3.72 -14.31 -2.71
C CYS A 449 3.79 -14.50 -4.23
N PRO A 450 3.82 -15.76 -4.74
CA PRO A 450 3.81 -16.05 -6.17
C PRO A 450 2.49 -15.65 -6.86
N ASP A 451 2.46 -15.73 -8.19
CA ASP A 451 1.26 -15.46 -8.97
C ASP A 451 0.09 -16.37 -8.56
N ASN A 452 -1.12 -15.80 -8.56
CA ASN A 452 -2.37 -16.37 -8.04
C ASN A 452 -2.41 -16.67 -6.52
N PHE A 453 -1.35 -16.37 -5.77
CA PHE A 453 -1.35 -16.34 -4.30
C PHE A 453 -1.54 -14.92 -3.74
N ILE A 454 -1.87 -14.84 -2.46
CA ILE A 454 -1.99 -13.64 -1.63
C ILE A 454 -1.51 -13.98 -0.21
N GLY A 455 -0.90 -13.01 0.48
CA GLY A 455 -0.41 -13.17 1.84
C GLY A 455 0.35 -11.92 2.29
N VAL A 456 0.29 -11.62 3.59
CA VAL A 456 1.00 -10.48 4.20
C VAL A 456 2.42 -10.88 4.62
N ALA A 457 3.21 -9.88 5.04
CA ALA A 457 4.51 -10.09 5.67
C ALA A 457 4.39 -11.07 6.87
N GLY A 458 5.28 -12.05 6.96
CA GLY A 458 5.33 -13.04 8.05
C GLY A 458 4.32 -14.19 7.96
N GLU A 459 3.28 -14.10 7.12
CA GLU A 459 2.26 -15.15 6.96
C GLU A 459 2.57 -16.12 5.80
N MET A 460 1.84 -17.24 5.76
CA MET A 460 1.87 -18.19 4.64
C MET A 460 1.02 -17.71 3.46
N CYS A 461 1.59 -17.78 2.26
CA CYS A 461 0.89 -17.52 1.01
C CYS A 461 -0.28 -18.49 0.79
N ARG A 462 -1.50 -17.95 0.70
CA ARG A 462 -2.75 -18.68 0.37
C ARG A 462 -3.20 -18.33 -1.05
N CYS A 463 -4.11 -19.09 -1.64
CA CYS A 463 -4.68 -18.72 -2.94
C CYS A 463 -5.50 -17.44 -2.86
N LYS A 464 -5.51 -16.68 -3.96
CA LYS A 464 -6.48 -15.61 -4.20
C LYS A 464 -7.90 -16.20 -4.29
N ASP A 465 -8.89 -15.39 -3.96
CA ASP A 465 -10.28 -15.83 -4.00
C ASP A 465 -10.70 -16.20 -5.43
N GLY A 466 -11.48 -17.28 -5.58
CA GLY A 466 -11.75 -17.91 -6.88
C GLY A 466 -10.67 -18.89 -7.38
N TYR A 467 -9.58 -19.12 -6.63
CA TYR A 467 -8.58 -20.15 -6.89
C TYR A 467 -8.54 -21.20 -5.77
N ILE A 468 -8.16 -22.43 -6.11
CA ILE A 468 -7.92 -23.53 -5.15
C ILE A 468 -6.48 -24.03 -5.25
N LEU A 469 -5.91 -24.43 -4.11
CA LEU A 469 -4.56 -24.99 -4.03
C LEU A 469 -4.58 -26.46 -4.49
N GLN A 470 -3.84 -26.77 -5.55
CA GLN A 470 -3.64 -28.14 -6.02
C GLN A 470 -2.13 -28.45 -6.03
N GLY A 471 -1.66 -29.16 -4.99
CA GLY A 471 -0.23 -29.30 -4.74
C GLY A 471 0.37 -27.98 -4.28
N SER A 472 1.33 -27.44 -5.04
CA SER A 472 2.00 -26.16 -4.77
C SER A 472 1.50 -24.99 -5.61
N THR A 473 0.47 -25.16 -6.46
CA THR A 473 -0.04 -24.12 -7.36
C THR A 473 -1.52 -23.81 -7.12
N CYS A 474 -1.90 -22.54 -7.29
CA CYS A 474 -3.28 -22.10 -7.28
C CYS A 474 -3.87 -22.19 -8.69
N ILE A 475 -4.89 -23.04 -8.87
CA ILE A 475 -5.66 -23.14 -10.12
C ILE A 475 -7.01 -22.43 -9.98
N ALA A 476 -7.49 -21.79 -11.05
CA ALA A 476 -8.78 -21.13 -11.04
C ALA A 476 -9.92 -22.16 -10.88
N MET A 477 -10.93 -21.83 -10.07
CA MET A 477 -12.12 -22.66 -9.93
C MET A 477 -12.85 -22.75 -11.27
N SER A 478 -12.92 -23.96 -11.84
CA SER A 478 -13.63 -24.18 -13.11
C SER A 478 -15.14 -24.10 -12.88
N ASN A 479 -15.71 -22.92 -13.16
CA ASN A 479 -17.13 -22.62 -12.99
C ASN A 479 -18.03 -23.36 -14.00
N LYS A 480 -18.12 -24.69 -13.85
CA LYS A 480 -19.12 -25.54 -14.52
C LYS A 480 -20.50 -25.42 -13.82
N ALA A 481 -20.90 -24.20 -13.52
CA ALA A 481 -22.14 -23.81 -12.84
C ALA A 481 -22.84 -22.63 -13.53
N GLY A 482 -22.62 -22.46 -14.84
CA GLY A 482 -23.38 -21.53 -15.69
C GLY A 482 -24.80 -22.04 -15.94
N LEU A 483 -25.66 -22.01 -14.91
CA LEU A 483 -27.10 -22.18 -15.06
C LEU A 483 -27.81 -21.07 -14.27
N ALA A 484 -28.55 -20.23 -14.98
CA ALA A 484 -29.15 -19.03 -14.41
C ALA A 484 -30.22 -19.36 -13.36
N THR A 485 -30.30 -18.52 -12.31
CA THR A 485 -31.41 -18.54 -11.35
C THR A 485 -32.72 -18.15 -12.04
N GLY A 486 -33.54 -19.15 -12.38
CA GLY A 486 -34.84 -18.97 -13.00
C GLY A 486 -35.85 -20.01 -12.52
N SER A 487 -36.85 -19.54 -11.77
CA SER A 487 -38.09 -20.25 -11.38
C SER A 487 -37.96 -21.58 -10.63
N VAL A 488 -38.37 -21.55 -9.36
CA VAL A 488 -38.75 -22.74 -8.57
C VAL A 488 -40.04 -23.34 -9.14
N VAL A 489 -40.28 -24.65 -8.89
CA VAL A 489 -41.46 -25.47 -9.27
C VAL A 489 -41.44 -26.04 -10.70
N ALA A 490 -41.13 -27.35 -10.83
CA ALA A 490 -41.55 -28.19 -11.98
C ALA A 490 -41.40 -29.73 -11.78
N ILE A 491 -40.38 -30.22 -11.07
CA ILE A 491 -39.88 -31.61 -11.28
C ILE A 491 -40.54 -32.70 -10.39
N VAL A 492 -41.22 -32.35 -9.29
CA VAL A 492 -41.82 -33.36 -8.37
C VAL A 492 -42.99 -34.14 -9.02
N VAL A 493 -43.73 -33.52 -9.94
CA VAL A 493 -44.94 -34.10 -10.53
C VAL A 493 -44.63 -35.31 -11.43
N VAL A 494 -43.56 -35.24 -12.23
CA VAL A 494 -43.24 -36.30 -13.21
C VAL A 494 -42.93 -37.63 -12.54
N VAL A 495 -42.17 -37.62 -11.44
CA VAL A 495 -41.84 -38.84 -10.68
C VAL A 495 -43.10 -39.45 -10.04
N LEU A 496 -43.97 -38.62 -9.46
CA LEU A 496 -45.23 -39.11 -8.87
C LEU A 496 -46.18 -39.69 -9.93
N VAL A 497 -46.31 -39.05 -11.08
CA VAL A 497 -47.12 -39.58 -12.20
C VAL A 497 -46.56 -40.90 -12.71
N LEU A 498 -45.25 -41.03 -12.88
CA LEU A 498 -44.61 -42.29 -13.30
C LEU A 498 -44.82 -43.42 -12.28
N LEU A 499 -44.74 -43.14 -10.97
CA LEU A 499 -45.01 -44.11 -9.91
C LEU A 499 -46.49 -44.55 -9.88
N VAL A 500 -47.44 -43.62 -10.07
CA VAL A 500 -48.87 -43.93 -10.16
C VAL A 500 -49.16 -44.78 -11.41
N VAL A 501 -48.60 -44.43 -12.57
CA VAL A 501 -48.75 -45.21 -13.81
C VAL A 501 -48.16 -46.61 -13.66
N ALA A 502 -46.97 -46.75 -13.06
CA ALA A 502 -46.37 -48.06 -12.77
C ALA A 502 -47.24 -48.91 -11.83
N GLY A 503 -47.82 -48.31 -10.78
CA GLY A 503 -48.74 -48.98 -9.87
C GLY A 503 -50.01 -49.49 -10.56
N VAL A 504 -50.65 -48.65 -11.38
CA VAL A 504 -51.85 -49.01 -12.16
C VAL A 504 -51.56 -50.12 -13.17
N LEU A 505 -50.42 -50.06 -13.88
CA LEU A 505 -50.00 -51.11 -14.83
C LEU A 505 -49.72 -52.44 -14.12
N CYS A 506 -48.99 -52.44 -13.00
CA CYS A 506 -48.76 -53.65 -12.21
C CYS A 506 -50.07 -54.28 -11.74
N TRP A 507 -51.02 -53.49 -11.24
CA TRP A 507 -52.34 -54.00 -10.83
C TRP A 507 -53.13 -54.62 -12.00
N PHE A 508 -53.08 -53.98 -13.17
CA PHE A 508 -53.76 -54.46 -14.38
C PHE A 508 -53.18 -55.78 -14.91
N PHE A 509 -51.85 -55.92 -14.94
CA PHE A 509 -51.20 -57.16 -15.40
C PHE A 509 -51.32 -58.31 -14.39
N LEU A 510 -51.25 -58.03 -13.08
CA LEU A 510 -51.42 -59.07 -12.04
C LEU A 510 -52.84 -59.65 -12.03
N LYS A 511 -53.88 -58.87 -12.37
CA LYS A 511 -55.24 -59.40 -12.56
C LYS A 511 -55.40 -60.28 -13.81
N LYS A 512 -54.59 -60.10 -14.86
CA LYS A 512 -54.72 -60.89 -16.11
C LYS A 512 -54.03 -62.27 -16.08
N LYS A 513 -53.03 -62.50 -15.22
CA LYS A 513 -52.26 -63.77 -15.19
C LYS A 513 -52.85 -64.90 -14.33
N LYS A 514 -54.16 -64.91 -14.06
CA LYS A 514 -54.82 -65.95 -13.22
C LYS A 514 -55.50 -67.08 -14.02
N VAL A 515 -54.99 -67.42 -15.21
CA VAL A 515 -55.47 -68.55 -16.04
C VAL A 515 -54.30 -69.25 -16.75
N ILE A 516 -54.43 -70.57 -16.92
CA ILE A 516 -53.62 -71.51 -17.74
C ILE A 516 -52.22 -71.92 -17.19
N LYS A 517 -52.20 -73.19 -16.76
CA LYS A 517 -51.06 -74.07 -16.40
C LYS A 517 -50.07 -74.24 -17.60
N ASN A 518 -48.81 -74.67 -17.48
CA ASN A 518 -48.38 -76.00 -17.01
C ASN A 518 -46.82 -76.17 -16.89
N LYS A 519 -46.40 -77.34 -16.38
CA LYS A 519 -45.04 -77.94 -16.24
C LYS A 519 -44.49 -78.55 -17.59
N PRO A 520 -43.29 -79.19 -17.70
CA PRO A 520 -42.00 -79.10 -16.94
C PRO A 520 -40.64 -79.31 -17.74
N THR A 521 -39.49 -79.06 -17.05
CA THR A 521 -38.17 -79.80 -17.03
C THR A 521 -37.12 -79.88 -18.19
N HIS A 522 -35.83 -79.81 -17.77
CA HIS A 522 -34.56 -80.38 -18.35
C HIS A 522 -34.05 -79.84 -19.72
N SER A 523 -32.74 -79.77 -20.09
CA SER A 523 -31.37 -79.84 -19.46
C SER A 523 -30.35 -79.37 -20.58
N LEU A 524 -29.01 -79.18 -20.52
CA LEU A 524 -27.82 -79.47 -19.67
C LEU A 524 -27.22 -78.13 -19.09
N GLU A 525 -25.96 -77.85 -18.65
CA GLU A 525 -24.54 -78.30 -18.84
C GLU A 525 -23.88 -77.96 -20.22
N ASN A 526 -22.56 -77.67 -20.41
CA ASN A 526 -21.36 -77.72 -19.53
C ASN A 526 -20.19 -76.79 -20.03
N LEU A 527 -19.07 -76.68 -19.26
CA LEU A 527 -17.70 -76.18 -19.61
C LEU A 527 -17.54 -74.69 -20.01
N GLY A 528 -16.37 -74.01 -19.92
CA GLY A 528 -15.02 -74.26 -19.33
C GLY A 528 -14.00 -73.22 -19.89
N LEU A 529 -13.42 -72.30 -19.11
CA LEU A 529 -12.19 -72.35 -18.25
C LEU A 529 -10.83 -72.36 -19.01
N VAL A 530 -9.81 -71.64 -18.48
CA VAL A 530 -8.36 -71.59 -18.86
C VAL A 530 -8.01 -70.70 -20.09
N SER A 531 -6.86 -70.00 -20.21
CA SER A 531 -6.00 -69.17 -19.30
C SER A 531 -4.92 -68.44 -20.14
N ALA A 532 -3.88 -67.85 -19.49
CA ALA A 532 -2.54 -67.51 -20.03
C ALA A 532 -2.38 -66.28 -20.97
N VAL A 533 -1.23 -65.59 -21.02
CA VAL A 533 -0.22 -65.23 -19.97
C VAL A 533 0.63 -64.03 -20.47
N ASP A 534 1.44 -63.43 -19.60
CA ASP A 534 2.28 -62.24 -19.82
C ASP A 534 3.32 -62.34 -20.95
N THR A 535 3.79 -61.19 -21.45
CA THR A 535 5.24 -60.92 -21.58
C THR A 535 5.57 -59.43 -21.79
N LEU A 536 6.69 -59.00 -21.19
CA LEU A 536 7.45 -57.74 -21.37
C LEU A 536 6.78 -56.43 -20.92
#